data_AF-X0U6Y4-F1
#
_entry.id   AF-X0U6Y4-F1
#
_cell.length_a   1.000
_cell.length_b   1.000
_cell.length_c   1.000
_cell.angle_alpha   90.00
_cell.angle_beta   90.00
_cell.angle_gamma   90.00
#
_symmetry.space_group_name_H-M   'P 1'
#
loop_
_entity.id
_entity.type
_entity.pdbx_description
1 polymer ?
#
loop_
_entity_poly.entity_id
_entity_poly.type
_entity_poly.pdbx_seq_one_letter_code
_entity_poly.pdbx_strand_id
1 'polypeptide(L)' 'LLHDYMAKSTELGMQTFDQHLLQLYKEDKVALPIAKAHATSPEQFERMVMVE' A
#
# COMPACT_ATOMS: atom_id res chain seq x y z
N LEU A 1 -18.83 -11.07 11.13
CA LEU A 1 -17.79 -10.98 12.18
C LEU A 1 -16.34 -11.18 11.66
N LEU A 2 -16.07 -11.08 10.35
CA LEU A 2 -14.70 -11.07 9.79
C LEU A 2 -14.31 -9.72 9.16
N HIS A 3 -15.27 -8.83 8.93
CA HIS A 3 -15.03 -7.57 8.22
C HIS A 3 -14.41 -6.48 9.10
N ASP A 4 -14.62 -6.56 10.42
CA ASP A 4 -14.12 -5.57 11.38
C ASP A 4 -12.61 -5.72 11.66
N TYR A 5 -12.06 -6.92 11.51
CA TYR A 5 -10.65 -7.19 11.78
C TYR A 5 -9.71 -6.76 10.65
N MET A 6 -10.21 -6.66 9.40
CA MET A 6 -9.39 -6.17 8.28
C MET A 6 -9.17 -4.65 8.36
N ALA A 7 -10.09 -3.92 8.99
CA ALA A 7 -9.94 -2.49 9.27
C ALA A 7 -9.01 -2.20 10.46
N LYS A 8 -8.71 -3.21 11.29
CA LYS A 8 -7.86 -3.11 12.49
C LYS A 8 -6.41 -3.54 12.29
N SER A 9 -5.97 -3.84 11.07
CA SER A 9 -4.56 -4.21 10.83
C SER A 9 -3.58 -3.05 11.06
N THR A 10 -4.05 -1.80 10.97
CA THR A 10 -3.25 -0.59 11.24
C THR A 10 -3.05 -0.31 12.74
N GLU A 11 -3.87 -0.86 13.65
CA GLU A 11 -3.74 -0.65 15.10
C GLU A 11 -2.67 -1.55 15.77
N LEU A 12 -2.18 -2.57 15.06
CA LEU A 12 -1.21 -3.56 15.60
C LEU A 12 0.16 -3.56 14.89
N GLY A 13 0.51 -2.48 14.20
CA GLY A 13 1.82 -2.34 13.55
C GLY A 13 2.07 -3.32 12.39
N MET A 14 1.02 -4.00 11.91
CA MET A 14 1.11 -4.90 10.76
C MET A 14 0.78 -4.14 9.49
N GLN A 15 1.81 -3.55 8.92
CA GLN A 15 1.75 -2.94 7.61
C GLN A 15 2.09 -3.99 6.54
N THR A 16 1.27 -4.08 5.49
CA THR A 16 1.65 -4.87 4.31
C THR A 16 2.71 -4.11 3.51
N PHE A 17 3.57 -4.83 2.80
CA PHE A 17 4.64 -4.21 2.02
C PHE A 17 4.11 -3.18 1.01
N ASP A 18 2.98 -3.46 0.36
CA ASP A 18 2.32 -2.54 -0.57
C ASP A 18 1.80 -1.26 0.12
N GLN A 19 1.33 -1.35 1.36
CA GLN A 19 0.97 -0.17 2.16
C GLN A 19 2.20 0.69 2.49
N HIS A 20 3.36 0.08 2.71
CA HIS A 20 4.62 0.80 2.95
C HIS A 20 5.11 1.48 1.67
N LEU A 21 5.10 0.77 0.55
CA LEU A 21 5.41 1.34 -0.76
C LEU A 21 4.49 2.53 -1.09
N LEU A 22 3.21 2.45 -0.74
CA LEU A 22 2.25 3.53 -0.96
C LEU A 22 2.59 4.76 -0.10
N GLN A 23 2.96 4.56 1.16
CA GLN A 23 3.43 5.66 2.02
C GLN A 23 4.71 6.31 1.48
N LEU A 24 5.70 5.51 1.08
CA LEU A 24 6.95 6.02 0.51
C LEU A 24 6.69 6.83 -0.77
N TYR A 25 5.76 6.37 -1.62
CA TYR A 25 5.34 7.10 -2.81
C TYR A 25 4.71 8.44 -2.45
N LYS A 26 3.82 8.47 -1.45
CA LYS A 26 3.16 9.69 -0.98
C LYS A 26 4.12 10.68 -0.32
N GLU A 27 5.16 10.19 0.33
CA GLU A 27 6.23 11.01 0.90
C GLU A 27 7.26 11.47 -0.14
N ASP A 28 7.02 11.21 -1.43
CA ASP A 28 7.94 11.50 -2.55
C ASP A 28 9.32 10.84 -2.40
N LYS A 29 9.43 9.80 -1.57
CA LYS A 29 10.68 9.05 -1.32
C LYS A 29 10.96 8.02 -2.42
N VAL A 30 9.95 7.63 -3.19
CA VAL A 30 10.08 6.68 -4.30
C VAL A 30 9.18 7.07 -5.47
N ALA A 31 9.70 6.98 -6.69
CA ALA A 31 8.92 7.25 -7.89
C ALA A 31 7.94 6.09 -8.18
N LEU A 32 6.76 6.42 -8.71
CA LEU A 32 5.75 5.44 -9.13
C LEU A 32 6.29 4.24 -9.93
N PRO A 33 7.15 4.39 -10.96
CA PRO A 33 7.67 3.24 -11.70
C PRO A 33 8.53 2.30 -10.84
N ILE A 34 9.27 2.84 -9.86
CA ILE A 34 10.08 2.05 -8.94
C ILE A 34 9.18 1.34 -7.94
N ALA A 35 8.21 2.05 -7.35
CA ALA A 35 7.26 1.45 -6.42
C ALA A 35 6.45 0.32 -7.06
N LYS A 36 5.98 0.51 -8.29
CA LYS A 36 5.26 -0.51 -9.07
C LYS A 36 6.11 -1.73 -9.39
N ALA A 37 7.41 -1.56 -9.67
CA ALA A 37 8.31 -2.68 -9.98
C ALA A 37 8.57 -3.58 -8.77
N HIS A 38 8.46 -3.02 -7.56
CA HIS A 38 8.66 -3.76 -6.31
C HIS A 38 7.36 -4.20 -5.64
N ALA A 39 6.20 -3.64 -6.02
CA ALA A 39 4.91 -4.03 -5.49
C ALA A 39 4.59 -5.52 -5.75
N THR A 40 3.88 -6.14 -4.80
CA THR A 40 3.47 -7.56 -4.91
C THR A 40 2.55 -7.77 -6.13
N SER A 41 1.75 -6.77 -6.45
CA SER A 41 0.93 -6.72 -7.65
C SER A 41 0.91 -5.29 -8.20
N PRO A 42 1.61 -5.02 -9.32
CA PRO A 42 1.69 -3.68 -9.90
C PRO A 42 0.32 -3.09 -10.25
N GLU A 43 -0.61 -3.94 -10.72
CA GLU A 43 -1.98 -3.52 -11.07
C GLU A 43 -2.81 -3.14 -9.85
N GLN A 44 -2.61 -3.82 -8.72
CA GLN A 44 -3.28 -3.49 -7.47
C GLN A 44 -2.67 -2.22 -6.87
N PHE A 45 -1.35 -2.06 -6.93
CA PHE A 45 -0.66 -0.86 -6.48
C PHE A 45 -1.09 0.39 -7.25
N GLU A 46 -1.19 0.30 -8.57
CA GLU A 46 -1.67 1.41 -9.38
C GLU A 46 -3.10 1.80 -9.04
N ARG A 47 -4.00 0.83 -8.81
CA ARG A 47 -5.35 1.12 -8.31
C ARG A 47 -5.34 1.80 -6.95
N MET A 48 -4.48 1.36 -6.03
CA MET A 48 -4.33 2.00 -4.71
C MET A 48 -3.85 3.45 -4.81
N VAL A 49 -2.99 3.76 -5.79
CA VAL A 49 -2.52 5.13 -6.06
C VAL A 49 -3.62 6.00 -6.71
N MET A 50 -4.46 5.44 -7.58
CA MET A 50 -5.48 6.18 -8.33
C MET A 50 -6.81 6.41 -7.60
N VAL A 51 -7.12 5.60 -6.57
CA VAL A 51 -8.41 5.65 -5.85
C VAL A 51 -8.49 6.78 -4.82
N GLU A 52 -7.42 7.56 -4.64
CA GLU A 52 -7.33 8.65 -3.65
C GLU A 52 -7.45 10.05 -4.27
#